data_AF-A0A7C9M2R4-F1
#
_entry.id   AF-A0A7C9M2R4-F1
#
_cell.length_a   1.000
_cell.length_b   1.000
_cell.length_c   1.000
_cell.angle_alpha   90.00
_cell.angle_beta   90.00
_cell.angle_gamma   90.00
#
_symmetry.space_group_name_H-M   'P 1'
#
loop_
_entity.id
_entity.type
_entity.pdbx_description
1 polymer ?
#
loop_
_entity_poly.entity_id
_entity_poly.type
_entity_poly.pdbx_seq_one_letter_code
_entity_poly.pdbx_strand_id
1 'polypeptide(L)'
;MTAPEPHPLDAPKREAATADLAAVRRALADLPPAPLDPQGWAAGAEETLRAAIGMERKIQMEMRIGLEGRLDGLPLRTTAPLAGMTLPELLAEHQAGRAMLLRVLDQLLAGEQGGVRAWTYGEEVPPPVYLLALRGRLERLSGLIAAQRL
;
A
#
# COMPACT_ATOMS: atom_id res chain seq x y z
N MET A 1 25.23 -22.52 -11.87
CA MET A 1 23.95 -21.84 -12.14
C MET A 1 23.21 -21.73 -10.82
N THR A 2 23.04 -20.52 -10.30
CA THR A 2 22.14 -20.29 -9.15
C THR A 2 20.70 -20.42 -9.65
N ALA A 3 19.83 -21.03 -8.85
CA ALA A 3 18.41 -21.10 -9.19
C ALA A 3 17.86 -19.67 -9.35
N PRO A 4 16.93 -19.43 -10.31
CA PRO A 4 16.30 -18.13 -10.43
C PRO A 4 15.61 -17.75 -9.12
N GLU A 5 15.73 -16.50 -8.71
CA GLU A 5 15.06 -16.01 -7.50
C GLU A 5 13.54 -16.18 -7.65
N PRO A 6 12.84 -16.61 -6.58
CA PRO A 6 11.40 -16.82 -6.63
C PRO A 6 10.69 -15.49 -6.87
N HIS A 7 9.62 -15.52 -7.66
CA HIS A 7 8.87 -14.32 -7.96
C HIS A 7 8.12 -13.83 -6.71
N PRO A 8 8.05 -12.51 -6.44
CA PRO A 8 7.35 -11.99 -5.26
C PRO A 8 5.86 -12.38 -5.17
N LEU A 9 5.26 -12.83 -6.27
CA LEU A 9 3.88 -13.31 -6.31
C LEU A 9 3.71 -14.83 -6.08
N ASP A 10 4.79 -15.61 -6.05
CA ASP A 10 4.69 -17.08 -5.90
C ASP A 10 4.08 -17.49 -4.56
N ALA A 11 4.40 -16.76 -3.49
CA ALA A 11 3.79 -16.98 -2.17
C ALA A 11 2.32 -16.47 -2.13
N PRO A 12 2.02 -15.21 -2.50
CA PRO A 12 0.64 -14.71 -2.59
C PRO A 12 -0.30 -15.58 -3.44
N LYS A 13 0.16 -16.08 -4.60
CA LYS A 13 -0.64 -16.95 -5.47
C LYS A 13 -1.01 -18.27 -4.80
N ARG A 14 -0.09 -18.87 -4.05
CA ARG A 14 -0.34 -20.12 -3.30
C ARG A 14 -1.24 -19.88 -2.09
N GLU A 15 -1.01 -18.79 -1.35
CA GLU A 15 -1.76 -18.46 -0.13
C GLU A 15 -3.20 -18.04 -0.43
N ALA A 16 -3.46 -17.39 -1.57
CA ALA A 16 -4.79 -16.89 -1.95
C ALA A 16 -5.91 -17.96 -1.96
N ALA A 17 -5.58 -19.23 -2.17
CA ALA A 17 -6.56 -20.32 -2.20
C ALA A 17 -7.10 -20.70 -0.81
N THR A 18 -6.41 -20.33 0.27
CA THR A 18 -6.71 -20.80 1.64
C THR A 18 -6.76 -19.69 2.68
N ALA A 19 -6.33 -18.47 2.33
CA ALA A 19 -6.30 -17.35 3.25
C ALA A 19 -7.70 -16.85 3.63
N ASP A 20 -7.86 -16.48 4.91
CA ASP A 20 -8.96 -15.62 5.34
C ASP A 20 -8.67 -14.18 4.88
N LEU A 21 -9.19 -13.82 3.70
CA LEU A 21 -8.98 -12.50 3.11
C LEU A 21 -9.58 -11.38 3.96
N ALA A 22 -10.67 -11.66 4.71
CA ALA A 22 -11.25 -10.68 5.61
C ALA A 22 -10.31 -10.42 6.80
N ALA A 23 -9.66 -11.45 7.34
CA ALA A 23 -8.61 -11.28 8.35
C ALA A 23 -7.40 -10.50 7.82
N VAL A 24 -6.93 -10.81 6.61
CA VAL A 24 -5.82 -10.07 5.99
C VAL A 24 -6.17 -8.60 5.81
N ARG A 25 -7.39 -8.30 5.34
CA ARG A 25 -7.87 -6.92 5.17
C ARG A 25 -7.98 -6.18 6.51
N ARG A 26 -8.44 -6.84 7.57
CA ARG A 26 -8.46 -6.27 8.94
C ARG A 26 -7.04 -5.96 9.42
N ALA A 27 -6.12 -6.91 9.28
CA ALA A 27 -4.72 -6.71 9.68
C ALA A 27 -4.07 -5.52 8.96
N LEU A 28 -4.42 -5.27 7.69
CA LEU A 28 -3.97 -4.07 6.97
C LEU A 28 -4.54 -2.76 7.53
N ALA A 29 -5.78 -2.78 8.04
CA ALA A 29 -6.39 -1.63 8.70
C ALA A 29 -5.73 -1.33 10.06
N ASP A 30 -5.29 -2.39 10.74
CA ASP A 30 -4.70 -2.35 12.07
C ASP A 30 -3.19 -2.03 12.04
N LEU A 31 -2.59 -1.89 10.85
CA LEU A 31 -1.20 -1.44 10.74
C LEU A 31 -1.07 -0.07 11.42
N PRO A 32 -0.19 0.07 12.42
CA PRO A 32 -0.13 1.27 13.21
C PRO A 32 0.27 2.46 12.33
N PRO A 33 -0.41 3.61 12.45
CA PRO A 33 0.04 4.81 11.77
C PRO A 33 1.42 5.23 12.32
N ALA A 34 2.20 5.90 11.49
CA ALA A 34 3.40 6.57 11.96
C ALA A 34 3.02 7.56 13.08
N PRO A 35 3.73 7.59 14.22
CA PRO A 35 3.47 8.57 15.27
C PRO A 35 3.59 9.98 14.72
N LEU A 36 2.61 10.84 15.01
CA LEU A 36 2.59 12.23 14.56
C LEU A 36 3.57 13.13 15.33
N ASP A 37 4.12 12.65 16.45
CA ASP A 37 5.10 13.40 17.23
C ASP A 37 6.41 13.55 16.43
N PRO A 38 6.81 14.78 16.07
CA PRO A 38 8.06 15.02 15.35
C PRO A 38 9.30 14.81 16.23
N GLN A 39 9.16 14.71 17.56
CA GLN A 39 10.26 14.32 18.44
C GLN A 39 10.54 12.81 18.35
N GLY A 40 11.82 12.43 18.40
CA GLY A 40 12.23 11.03 18.33
C GLY A 40 12.30 10.45 16.92
N TRP A 41 12.52 11.29 15.90
CA TRP A 41 12.82 10.85 14.53
C TRP A 41 14.30 11.05 14.20
N ALA A 42 14.87 10.10 13.47
CA ALA A 42 16.22 10.16 12.96
C ALA A 42 16.35 11.19 11.82
N ALA A 43 17.58 11.65 11.55
CA ALA A 43 17.86 12.65 10.51
C ALA A 43 17.46 12.21 9.08
N GLY A 44 17.30 10.90 8.83
CA GLY A 44 16.86 10.34 7.54
C GLY A 44 15.35 10.10 7.41
N ALA A 45 14.56 10.50 8.41
CA ALA A 45 13.13 10.19 8.47
C ALA A 45 12.34 10.78 7.29
N GLU A 46 12.62 12.03 6.91
CA GLU A 46 11.89 12.68 5.83
C GLU A 46 12.08 11.98 4.48
N GLU A 47 13.32 11.58 4.15
CA GLU A 47 13.61 10.88 2.89
C GLU A 47 12.90 9.52 2.84
N THR A 48 12.93 8.79 3.95
CA THR A 48 12.24 7.51 4.10
C THR A 48 10.73 7.69 3.93
N LEU A 49 10.14 8.72 4.55
CA LEU A 49 8.71 9.03 4.42
C LEU A 49 8.34 9.43 2.99
N ARG A 50 9.14 10.29 2.33
CA ARG A 50 8.90 10.67 0.93
C ARG A 50 8.89 9.44 0.02
N ALA A 51 9.86 8.55 0.18
CA ALA A 51 9.92 7.30 -0.58
C ALA A 51 8.71 6.39 -0.32
N ALA A 52 8.35 6.20 0.96
CA ALA A 52 7.21 5.38 1.34
C ALA A 52 5.88 5.94 0.81
N ILE A 53 5.63 7.25 0.97
CA ILE A 53 4.43 7.92 0.43
C ILE A 53 4.39 7.79 -1.09
N GLY A 54 5.53 7.95 -1.78
CA GLY A 54 5.63 7.75 -3.23
C GLY A 54 5.20 6.35 -3.65
N MET A 55 5.66 5.32 -2.92
CA MET A 55 5.26 3.93 -3.17
C MET A 55 3.77 3.68 -2.90
N GLU A 56 3.22 4.25 -1.83
CA GLU A 56 1.77 4.15 -1.55
C GLU A 56 0.90 4.86 -2.58
N ARG A 57 1.35 6.01 -3.10
CA ARG A 57 0.67 6.68 -4.23
C ARG A 57 0.72 5.83 -5.49
N LYS A 58 1.85 5.17 -5.78
CA LYS A 58 1.98 4.21 -6.90
C LYS A 58 1.05 3.01 -6.72
N ILE A 59 0.98 2.44 -5.52
CA ILE A 59 0.05 1.35 -5.18
C ILE A 59 -1.40 1.76 -5.45
N GLN A 60 -1.78 2.97 -5.05
CA GLN A 60 -3.12 3.49 -5.33
C GLN A 60 -3.40 3.61 -6.82
N MET A 61 -2.42 4.07 -7.61
CA MET A 61 -2.54 4.15 -9.06
C MET A 61 -2.73 2.75 -9.69
N GLU A 62 -1.93 1.76 -9.27
CA GLU A 62 -2.05 0.36 -9.69
C GLU A 62 -3.48 -0.20 -9.48
N MET A 63 -4.09 0.07 -8.32
CA MET A 63 -5.47 -0.35 -8.04
C MET A 63 -6.49 0.41 -8.87
N ARG A 64 -6.28 1.72 -9.09
CA ARG A 64 -7.20 2.56 -9.87
C ARG A 64 -7.24 2.18 -11.34
N ILE A 65 -6.10 1.79 -11.93
CA ILE A 65 -6.05 1.26 -13.29
C ILE A 65 -6.93 0.01 -13.42
N GLY A 66 -6.85 -0.89 -12.43
CA GLY A 66 -7.75 -2.05 -12.36
C GLY A 66 -9.25 -1.70 -12.26
N LEU A 67 -9.55 -0.48 -11.80
CA LEU A 67 -10.90 0.03 -11.57
C LEU A 67 -11.35 1.03 -12.67
N GLU A 68 -10.65 1.16 -13.80
CA GLU A 68 -10.93 2.16 -14.85
C GLU A 68 -12.38 2.16 -15.37
N GLY A 69 -13.09 1.03 -15.32
CA GLY A 69 -14.52 0.96 -15.67
C GLY A 69 -15.50 1.34 -14.54
N ARG A 70 -15.00 1.78 -13.38
CA ARG A 70 -15.77 2.03 -12.13
C ARG A 70 -15.28 3.29 -11.39
N LEU A 71 -14.77 4.27 -12.13
CA LEU A 71 -14.11 5.46 -11.58
C LEU A 71 -15.06 6.40 -10.83
N ASP A 72 -16.36 6.42 -11.18
CA ASP A 72 -17.34 7.38 -10.68
C ASP A 72 -17.58 7.31 -9.16
N GLY A 73 -17.15 6.23 -8.49
CA GLY A 73 -17.23 6.06 -7.04
C GLY A 73 -15.87 6.08 -6.32
N LEU A 74 -14.76 6.27 -7.03
CA LEU A 74 -13.45 6.17 -6.39
C LEU A 74 -13.15 7.43 -5.58
N PRO A 75 -12.72 7.27 -4.32
CA PRO A 75 -12.40 8.42 -3.50
C PRO A 75 -11.19 9.13 -4.11
N LEU A 76 -11.28 10.44 -4.34
CA LEU A 76 -10.19 11.26 -4.90
C LEU A 76 -9.61 12.17 -3.81
N ARG A 77 -8.31 12.42 -3.88
CA ARG A 77 -7.63 13.38 -3.01
C ARG A 77 -6.56 14.11 -3.79
N THR A 78 -6.60 15.43 -3.74
CA THR A 78 -5.51 16.28 -4.21
C THR A 78 -4.33 16.15 -3.26
N THR A 79 -3.15 15.94 -3.81
CA THR A 79 -1.92 15.78 -3.02
C THR A 79 -0.92 16.85 -3.39
N ALA A 80 -0.24 17.44 -2.41
CA ALA A 80 0.85 18.37 -2.67
C ALA A 80 2.15 17.62 -3.05
N PRO A 81 3.10 18.31 -3.72
CA PRO A 81 4.43 17.79 -4.00
C PRO A 81 5.20 17.44 -2.71
N LEU A 82 5.83 16.27 -2.67
CA LEU A 82 6.53 15.77 -1.48
C LEU A 82 7.85 16.50 -1.18
N ALA A 83 8.49 17.05 -2.22
CA ALA A 83 9.84 17.63 -2.11
C ALA A 83 9.90 18.84 -1.15
N GLY A 84 8.79 19.57 -0.99
CA GLY A 84 8.72 20.75 -0.12
C GLY A 84 8.11 20.50 1.27
N MET A 85 7.69 19.26 1.56
CA MET A 85 7.04 18.95 2.84
C MET A 85 8.08 18.76 3.96
N THR A 86 7.77 19.36 5.10
CA THR A 86 8.44 19.15 6.39
C THR A 86 8.04 17.81 7.00
N LEU A 87 8.81 17.30 7.99
CA LEU A 87 8.49 16.06 8.70
C LEU A 87 7.03 16.00 9.23
N PRO A 88 6.47 16.99 9.94
CA PRO A 88 5.06 16.93 10.38
C PRO A 88 4.08 16.81 9.21
N GLU A 89 4.33 17.52 8.11
CA GLU A 89 3.49 17.44 6.90
C GLU A 89 3.58 16.07 6.25
N LEU A 90 4.77 15.47 6.19
CA LEU A 90 4.99 14.11 5.68
C LEU A 90 4.28 13.06 6.54
N LEU A 91 4.28 13.21 7.86
CA LEU A 91 3.57 12.29 8.77
C LEU A 91 2.07 12.36 8.56
N ALA A 92 1.51 13.57 8.48
CA ALA A 92 0.09 13.79 8.18
C ALA A 92 -0.29 13.28 6.78
N GLU A 93 0.55 13.54 5.78
CA GLU A 93 0.37 13.12 4.40
C GLU A 93 0.41 11.58 4.27
N HIS A 94 1.32 10.92 4.98
CA HIS A 94 1.40 9.46 5.04
C HIS A 94 0.13 8.87 5.65
N GLN A 95 -0.35 9.40 6.79
CA GLN A 95 -1.58 8.91 7.42
C GLN A 95 -2.81 9.08 6.51
N ALA A 96 -2.98 10.26 5.91
CA ALA A 96 -4.07 10.53 4.97
C ALA A 96 -3.96 9.66 3.70
N GLY A 97 -2.75 9.45 3.20
CA GLY A 97 -2.43 8.57 2.09
C GLY A 97 -2.81 7.13 2.36
N ARG A 98 -2.43 6.59 3.52
CA ARG A 98 -2.75 5.22 3.95
C ARG A 98 -4.26 5.01 4.07
N ALA A 99 -4.97 5.96 4.69
CA ALA A 99 -6.43 5.91 4.80
C ALA A 99 -7.11 5.95 3.42
N MET A 100 -6.55 6.68 2.46
CA MET A 100 -7.05 6.68 1.08
C MET A 100 -6.78 5.35 0.37
N LEU A 101 -5.57 4.82 0.52
CA LEU A 101 -5.16 3.54 -0.05
C LEU A 101 -6.10 2.41 0.38
N LEU A 102 -6.42 2.32 1.67
CA LEU A 102 -7.32 1.29 2.19
C LEU A 102 -8.74 1.42 1.64
N ARG A 103 -9.24 2.65 1.43
CA ARG A 103 -10.56 2.86 0.79
C ARG A 103 -10.57 2.44 -0.68
N VAL A 104 -9.50 2.69 -1.43
CA VAL A 104 -9.37 2.23 -2.82
C VAL A 104 -9.28 0.70 -2.87
N LEU A 105 -8.58 0.09 -1.92
CA LEU A 105 -8.53 -1.37 -1.76
C LEU A 105 -9.93 -1.95 -1.52
N ASP A 106 -10.75 -1.32 -0.69
CA ASP A 106 -12.14 -1.78 -0.45
C ASP A 106 -12.97 -1.79 -1.74
N GLN A 107 -12.78 -0.79 -2.61
CA GLN A 107 -13.43 -0.75 -3.93
C GLN A 107 -12.92 -1.86 -4.85
N LEU A 108 -11.61 -2.14 -4.83
CA LEU A 108 -11.01 -3.24 -5.60
C LEU A 108 -11.58 -4.60 -5.16
N LEU A 109 -11.67 -4.84 -3.86
CA LEU A 109 -12.20 -6.10 -3.30
C LEU A 109 -13.69 -6.27 -3.58
N ALA A 110 -14.49 -5.20 -3.46
CA ALA A 110 -15.91 -5.22 -3.87
C ALA A 110 -16.08 -5.49 -5.38
N GLY A 111 -15.06 -5.18 -6.18
CA GLY A 111 -15.04 -5.41 -7.61
C GLY A 111 -14.79 -6.86 -8.05
N GLU A 112 -14.36 -7.73 -7.15
CA GLU A 112 -13.92 -9.10 -7.46
C GLU A 112 -14.96 -9.91 -8.24
N GLN A 113 -16.24 -9.85 -7.84
CA GLN A 113 -17.31 -10.59 -8.50
C GLN A 113 -17.56 -10.15 -9.96
N GLY A 114 -17.05 -8.99 -10.37
CA GLY A 114 -17.13 -8.50 -11.74
C GLY A 114 -15.87 -8.75 -12.58
N GLY A 115 -14.96 -9.62 -12.13
CA GLY A 115 -13.75 -9.95 -12.87
C GLY A 115 -12.67 -8.87 -12.83
N VAL A 116 -12.77 -7.91 -11.91
CA VAL A 116 -11.75 -6.87 -11.71
C VAL A 116 -10.41 -7.49 -11.37
N ARG A 117 -9.34 -6.97 -11.98
CA ARG A 117 -7.96 -7.38 -11.70
C ARG A 117 -7.11 -6.15 -11.40
N ALA A 118 -6.00 -6.37 -10.71
CA ALA A 118 -5.06 -5.30 -10.38
C ALA A 118 -3.65 -5.65 -10.84
N TRP A 119 -2.86 -4.62 -11.15
CA TRP A 119 -1.47 -4.76 -11.56
C TRP A 119 -0.54 -4.69 -10.36
N THR A 120 0.34 -5.68 -10.18
CA THR A 120 1.40 -5.62 -9.19
C THR A 120 2.61 -6.45 -9.63
N TYR A 121 3.83 -5.97 -9.36
CA TYR A 121 5.07 -6.62 -9.78
C TYR A 121 5.11 -7.00 -11.28
N GLY A 122 4.49 -6.20 -12.15
CA GLY A 122 4.47 -6.44 -13.59
C GLY A 122 3.48 -7.51 -14.05
N GLU A 123 2.62 -8.03 -13.17
CA GLU A 123 1.58 -9.00 -13.50
C GLU A 123 0.18 -8.47 -13.16
N GLU A 124 -0.81 -8.87 -13.95
CA GLU A 124 -2.23 -8.68 -13.66
C GLU A 124 -2.73 -9.86 -12.81
N VAL A 125 -3.26 -9.58 -11.61
CA VAL A 125 -3.62 -10.59 -10.61
C VAL A 125 -5.04 -10.38 -10.09
N PRO A 126 -5.71 -11.41 -9.54
CA PRO A 126 -7.03 -11.23 -8.95
C PRO A 126 -6.91 -10.54 -7.57
N PRO A 127 -7.97 -9.89 -7.07
CA PRO A 127 -7.93 -9.12 -5.82
C PRO A 127 -7.39 -9.88 -4.59
N PRO A 128 -7.65 -11.19 -4.38
CA PRO A 128 -7.06 -11.96 -3.27
C PRO A 128 -5.52 -11.98 -3.29
N VAL A 129 -4.92 -12.21 -4.46
CA VAL A 129 -3.46 -12.23 -4.63
C VAL A 129 -2.90 -10.83 -4.44
N TYR A 130 -3.58 -9.81 -4.97
CA TYR A 130 -3.19 -8.41 -4.78
C TYR A 130 -3.18 -8.03 -3.29
N LEU A 131 -4.23 -8.39 -2.55
CA LEU A 131 -4.35 -8.12 -1.11
C LEU A 131 -3.18 -8.72 -0.31
N LEU A 132 -2.83 -9.97 -0.59
CA LEU A 132 -1.71 -10.66 0.06
C LEU A 132 -0.35 -10.05 -0.31
N ALA A 133 -0.17 -9.70 -1.58
CA ALA A 133 1.03 -8.99 -2.04
C ALA A 133 1.13 -7.60 -1.40
N LEU A 134 0.01 -6.90 -1.24
CA LEU A 134 -0.08 -5.59 -0.62
C LEU A 134 0.28 -5.63 0.87
N ARG A 135 -0.17 -6.66 1.60
CA ARG A 135 0.25 -6.90 3.00
C ARG A 135 1.76 -6.82 3.15
N GLY A 136 2.49 -7.65 2.42
CA GLY A 136 3.96 -7.66 2.51
C GLY A 136 4.61 -6.34 2.08
N ARG A 137 4.01 -5.60 1.13
CA ARG A 137 4.50 -4.28 0.72
C ARG A 137 4.33 -3.25 1.84
N LEU A 138 3.13 -3.17 2.42
CA LEU A 138 2.83 -2.19 3.47
C LEU A 138 3.55 -2.52 4.77
N GLU A 139 3.73 -3.79 5.11
CA GLU A 139 4.56 -4.21 6.25
C GLU A 139 6.01 -3.74 6.10
N ARG A 140 6.61 -3.94 4.91
CA ARG A 140 7.99 -3.46 4.64
C ARG A 140 8.09 -1.95 4.72
N LEU A 141 7.16 -1.21 4.12
CA LEU A 141 7.14 0.26 4.20
C LEU A 141 6.99 0.74 5.65
N SER A 142 6.09 0.11 6.41
CA SER A 142 5.87 0.44 7.82
C SER A 142 7.11 0.11 8.67
N GLY A 143 7.81 -0.99 8.36
CA GLY A 143 9.09 -1.34 9.00
C GLY A 143 10.21 -0.34 8.70
N LEU A 144 10.32 0.14 7.45
CA LEU A 144 11.28 1.19 7.08
C LEU A 144 11.03 2.50 7.84
N ILE A 145 9.76 2.90 7.94
CA ILE A 145 9.36 4.10 8.70
C ILE A 145 9.65 3.90 10.19
N ALA A 146 9.29 2.74 10.76
CA ALA A 146 9.53 2.43 12.17
C ALA A 146 11.02 2.46 12.52
N ALA A 147 11.90 2.01 11.60
CA ALA A 147 13.35 2.06 11.77
C ALA A 147 13.94 3.48 11.82
N GLN A 148 13.14 4.52 11.50
CA GLN A 148 13.55 5.92 11.64
C GLN A 148 13.17 6.54 12.98
N ARG A 149 12.63 5.76 13.93
CA ARG A 149 12.36 6.20 15.30
C ARG A 149 13.62 6.02 16.18
N LEU A 150 13.89 7.01 17.02
CA LEU A 150 14.97 7.03 18.03
C LEU A 150 14.49 6.54 19.39
#